data_AF-A0A5N5UHE3-F1
#
_entry.id   AF-A0A5N5UHE3-F1
#
_cell.length_a   1.000
_cell.length_b   1.000
_cell.length_c   1.000
_cell.angle_alpha   90.00
_cell.angle_beta   90.00
_cell.angle_gamma   90.00
#
_symmetry.space_group_name_H-M   'P 1'
#
loop_
_entity.id
_entity.type
_entity.pdbx_description
1 polymer ?
#
loop_
_entity_poly.entity_id
_entity_poly.type
_entity_poly.pdbx_seq_one_letter_code
_entity_poly.pdbx_strand_id
1 'polypeptide(L)'
;MTLSPDEVAGVVDLFGELSPAELARAREELGYRLSEEIPETDVRAAVGAYTLVPYDRDGTRRIAVGPTAFPVVPDGGEDLPHILDIESCAPAKDALVAATLDRFNEESLLALRVGNPVECERLVDVSYDIEAWADVSLTPLRDRLDGATR
;
A
#
# COMPACT_ATOMS: atom_id res chain seq x y z
N MET A 1 0.69 -18.87 6.95
CA MET A 1 1.31 -18.57 5.64
C MET A 1 1.81 -17.13 5.63
N THR A 2 2.58 -16.78 4.60
CA THR A 2 2.91 -15.39 4.26
C THR A 2 2.21 -15.04 2.96
N LEU A 3 1.50 -13.91 2.96
CA LEU A 3 0.97 -13.31 1.74
C LEU A 3 2.00 -12.37 1.12
N SER A 4 2.05 -12.36 -0.20
CA SER A 4 2.74 -11.33 -0.96
C SER A 4 2.04 -9.96 -0.79
N PRO A 5 2.76 -8.84 -1.00
CA PRO A 5 2.16 -7.51 -1.01
C PRO A 5 0.91 -7.41 -1.89
N ASP A 6 0.96 -7.98 -3.09
CA ASP A 6 -0.14 -7.95 -4.06
C ASP A 6 -1.34 -8.80 -3.62
N GLU A 7 -1.11 -9.88 -2.87
CA GLU A 7 -2.20 -10.65 -2.26
C GLU A 7 -2.89 -9.86 -1.14
N VAL A 8 -2.13 -9.13 -0.33
CA VAL A 8 -2.74 -8.23 0.67
C VAL A 8 -3.49 -7.09 -0.03
N ALA A 9 -2.96 -6.54 -1.13
CA ALA A 9 -3.68 -5.56 -1.93
C ALA A 9 -4.96 -6.13 -2.55
N GLY A 10 -4.95 -7.38 -3.03
CA GLY A 10 -6.15 -8.06 -3.54
C GLY A 10 -7.25 -8.17 -2.48
N VAL A 11 -6.89 -8.46 -1.23
CA VAL A 11 -7.87 -8.45 -0.12
C VAL A 11 -8.47 -7.06 0.08
N VAL A 12 -7.66 -5.99 0.08
CA VAL A 12 -8.17 -4.62 0.25
C VAL A 12 -9.00 -4.17 -0.96
N ASP A 13 -8.61 -4.56 -2.17
CA ASP A 13 -9.27 -4.19 -3.43
C ASP A 13 -10.73 -4.68 -3.49
N LEU A 14 -11.02 -5.85 -2.90
CA LEU A 14 -12.40 -6.37 -2.77
C LEU A 14 -13.37 -5.39 -2.10
N PHE A 15 -12.86 -4.50 -1.24
CA PHE A 15 -13.64 -3.51 -0.49
C PHE A 15 -13.40 -2.07 -1.00
N GLY A 16 -12.42 -1.86 -1.87
CA GLY A 16 -11.89 -0.55 -2.26
C GLY A 16 -11.00 0.07 -1.18
N GLU A 17 -11.47 0.14 0.06
CA GLU A 17 -10.70 0.56 1.22
C GLU A 17 -11.17 -0.15 2.50
N LEU A 18 -10.25 -0.30 3.45
CA LEU A 18 -10.53 -0.86 4.77
C LEU A 18 -9.92 0.02 5.87
N SER A 19 -10.52 0.04 7.05
CA SER A 19 -9.85 0.49 8.26
C SER A 19 -8.81 -0.56 8.70
N PRO A 20 -7.82 -0.19 9.53
CA PRO A 20 -6.89 -1.16 10.09
C PRO A 20 -7.59 -2.32 10.83
N ALA A 21 -8.70 -2.05 11.52
CA ALA A 21 -9.45 -3.08 12.24
C ALA A 21 -10.20 -4.02 11.29
N GLU A 22 -10.76 -3.50 10.20
CA GLU A 22 -11.43 -4.33 9.19
C GLU A 22 -10.43 -5.19 8.41
N LEU A 23 -9.24 -4.67 8.07
CA LEU A 23 -8.17 -5.45 7.44
C LEU A 23 -7.64 -6.55 8.36
N ALA A 24 -7.55 -6.29 9.67
CA ALA A 24 -7.21 -7.32 10.65
C ALA A 24 -8.27 -8.45 10.66
N ARG A 25 -9.56 -8.10 10.69
CA ARG A 25 -10.66 -9.08 10.62
C ARG A 25 -10.66 -9.86 9.30
N ALA A 26 -10.42 -9.21 8.17
CA ALA A 26 -10.33 -9.87 6.88
C ALA A 26 -9.19 -10.90 6.83
N ARG A 27 -8.04 -10.56 7.43
CA ARG A 27 -6.92 -11.50 7.59
C ARG A 27 -7.24 -12.66 8.50
N GLU A 28 -7.92 -12.42 9.62
CA GLU A 28 -8.33 -13.47 10.55
C GLU A 28 -9.31 -14.46 9.90
N GLU A 29 -10.31 -13.97 9.17
CA GLU A 29 -11.27 -14.82 8.44
C GLU A 29 -10.61 -15.62 7.32
N LEU A 30 -9.75 -14.99 6.52
CA LEU A 30 -9.01 -15.68 5.47
C LEU A 30 -8.09 -16.76 6.07
N GLY A 31 -7.40 -16.41 7.16
CA GLY A 31 -6.55 -17.35 7.88
C GLY A 31 -7.32 -18.54 8.46
N TYR A 32 -8.51 -18.28 9.03
CA TYR A 32 -9.40 -19.34 9.51
C TYR A 32 -9.80 -20.30 8.37
N ARG A 33 -10.19 -19.78 7.20
CA ARG A 33 -10.53 -20.62 6.04
C ARG A 33 -9.38 -21.48 5.56
N LEU A 34 -8.18 -20.91 5.52
CA LEU A 34 -6.97 -21.59 5.06
C LEU A 34 -6.35 -22.48 6.15
N SER A 35 -6.89 -22.47 7.37
CA SER A 35 -6.31 -23.13 8.55
C SER A 35 -4.86 -22.67 8.81
N GLU A 36 -4.57 -21.41 8.52
CA GLU A 36 -3.25 -20.81 8.63
C GLU A 36 -3.33 -19.38 9.17
N GLU A 37 -2.41 -18.97 10.04
CA GLU A 37 -2.32 -17.57 10.44
C GLU A 37 -1.73 -16.70 9.30
N ILE A 38 -2.30 -15.51 9.12
CA ILE A 38 -1.77 -14.47 8.22
C ILE A 38 -1.20 -13.34 9.08
N PRO A 39 0.12 -13.15 9.14
CA PRO A 39 0.73 -12.24 10.09
C PRO A 39 0.55 -10.75 9.70
N GLU A 40 0.53 -9.88 10.70
CA GLU A 40 0.45 -8.41 10.51
C GLU A 40 1.67 -7.85 9.77
N THR A 41 2.79 -8.58 9.77
CA THR A 41 3.99 -8.23 9.03
C THR A 41 3.75 -8.15 7.52
N ASP A 42 2.78 -8.90 6.99
CA ASP A 42 2.49 -8.90 5.56
C ASP A 42 1.82 -7.58 5.14
N VAL A 43 0.91 -7.06 5.99
CA VAL A 43 0.32 -5.71 5.82
C VAL A 43 1.41 -4.65 5.88
N ARG A 44 2.31 -4.74 6.86
CA ARG A 44 3.42 -3.80 6.99
C ARG A 44 4.36 -3.84 5.77
N ALA A 45 4.62 -5.03 5.23
CA ALA A 45 5.41 -5.20 4.01
C ALA A 45 4.72 -4.57 2.81
N ALA A 46 3.42 -4.79 2.63
CA ALA A 46 2.63 -4.18 1.56
C ALA A 46 2.61 -2.65 1.64
N VAL A 47 2.49 -2.11 2.86
CA VAL A 47 2.62 -0.67 3.12
C VAL A 47 4.04 -0.19 2.81
N GLY A 48 5.07 -0.93 3.20
CA GLY A 48 6.48 -0.65 2.86
C GLY A 48 6.75 -0.58 1.36
N ALA A 49 6.10 -1.47 0.61
CA ALA A 49 6.26 -1.60 -0.84
C ALA A 49 5.45 -0.58 -1.65
N TYR A 50 4.66 0.30 -1.01
CA TYR A 50 3.66 1.17 -1.67
C TYR A 50 2.50 0.42 -2.35
N THR A 51 2.37 -0.88 -2.10
CA THR A 51 1.25 -1.71 -2.59
C THR A 51 -0.03 -1.37 -1.82
N LEU A 52 0.11 -0.91 -0.57
CA LEU A 52 -0.96 -0.32 0.22
C LEU A 52 -0.58 1.07 0.71
N VAL A 53 -1.55 1.98 0.73
CA VAL A 53 -1.37 3.35 1.23
C VAL A 53 -2.35 3.58 2.39
N PRO A 54 -1.85 3.72 3.62
CA PRO A 54 -2.62 4.25 4.72
C PRO A 54 -2.85 5.74 4.54
N TYR A 55 -4.07 6.22 4.77
CA TYR A 55 -4.42 7.62 4.64
C TYR A 55 -5.54 8.02 5.61
N ASP A 56 -5.75 9.31 5.80
CA ASP A 56 -6.85 9.83 6.61
C ASP A 56 -8.03 10.22 5.72
N ARG A 57 -9.22 9.81 6.12
CA ARG A 57 -10.49 10.19 5.51
C ARG A 57 -11.44 10.62 6.62
N ASP A 58 -11.80 11.90 6.62
CA ASP A 58 -12.73 12.49 7.59
C ASP A 58 -12.32 12.22 9.06
N GLY A 59 -11.01 12.25 9.36
CA GLY A 59 -10.47 11.97 10.70
C GLY A 59 -10.38 10.49 11.06
N THR A 60 -10.64 9.60 10.10
CA THR A 60 -10.56 8.15 10.26
C THR A 60 -9.48 7.58 9.38
N ARG A 61 -8.63 6.72 9.95
CA ARG A 61 -7.59 6.03 9.19
C ARG A 61 -8.19 4.95 8.30
N ARG A 62 -7.88 5.02 7.00
CA ARG A 62 -8.22 4.04 5.98
C ARG A 62 -6.94 3.52 5.31
N ILE A 63 -7.06 2.39 4.63
CA ILE A 63 -6.01 1.74 3.86
C ILE A 63 -6.64 1.35 2.53
N ALA A 64 -6.01 1.76 1.44
CA ALA A 64 -6.42 1.41 0.08
C ALA A 64 -5.22 0.91 -0.72
N VAL A 65 -5.51 0.34 -1.89
CA VAL A 65 -4.51 -0.10 -2.87
C VAL A 65 -3.66 1.10 -3.33
N GLY A 66 -2.35 0.89 -3.38
CA GLY A 66 -1.36 1.90 -3.71
C GLY A 66 -0.78 1.80 -5.12
N PRO A 67 0.16 2.69 -5.47
CA PRO A 67 0.66 2.87 -6.84
C PRO A 67 1.46 1.68 -7.39
N THR A 68 2.12 0.90 -6.54
CA THR A 68 2.96 -0.22 -6.98
C THR A 68 2.23 -1.56 -7.01
N ALA A 69 0.92 -1.54 -6.72
CA ALA A 69 0.12 -2.73 -6.58
C ALA A 69 -0.31 -3.31 -7.94
N PHE A 70 -0.26 -4.63 -8.03
CA PHE A 70 -1.00 -5.43 -8.99
C PHE A 70 -1.89 -6.41 -8.23
N PRO A 71 -3.05 -5.97 -7.72
CA PRO A 71 -3.85 -6.76 -6.78
C PRO A 71 -4.17 -8.16 -7.30
N VAL A 72 -3.92 -9.17 -6.46
CA VAL A 72 -4.27 -10.57 -6.70
C VAL A 72 -5.09 -11.06 -5.53
N VAL A 73 -6.32 -11.53 -5.76
CA VAL A 73 -7.13 -12.08 -4.67
C VAL A 73 -6.52 -13.43 -4.25
N PRO A 74 -6.11 -13.63 -2.98
CA PRO A 74 -5.59 -14.91 -2.52
C PRO A 74 -6.69 -15.98 -2.51
N ASP A 75 -6.28 -17.24 -2.56
CA ASP A 75 -7.20 -18.38 -2.52
C ASP A 75 -8.17 -18.29 -1.32
N GLY A 76 -9.47 -18.42 -1.59
CA GLY A 76 -10.51 -18.31 -0.57
C GLY A 76 -10.85 -16.88 -0.11
N GLY A 77 -10.21 -15.85 -0.68
CA GLY A 77 -10.45 -14.44 -0.36
C GLY A 77 -11.71 -13.83 -1.00
N GLU A 78 -12.18 -14.38 -2.11
CA GLU A 78 -13.29 -13.82 -2.92
C GLU A 78 -14.60 -13.60 -2.14
N ASP A 79 -14.84 -14.43 -1.12
CA ASP A 79 -16.06 -14.44 -0.32
C ASP A 79 -15.95 -13.59 0.97
N LEU A 80 -14.82 -12.91 1.19
CA LEU A 80 -14.62 -12.03 2.35
C LEU A 80 -15.66 -10.90 2.44
N PRO A 81 -16.05 -10.20 1.35
CA PRO A 81 -17.08 -9.17 1.43
C PRO A 81 -18.42 -9.66 1.98
N HIS A 82 -18.80 -10.90 1.63
CA HIS A 82 -20.04 -11.50 2.11
C HIS A 82 -19.97 -11.97 3.56
N ILE A 83 -18.83 -12.51 4.00
CA ILE A 83 -18.67 -12.97 5.38
C ILE A 83 -18.57 -11.81 6.36
N LEU A 84 -17.84 -10.76 5.99
CA LEU A 84 -17.56 -9.66 6.92
C LEU A 84 -18.71 -8.66 7.01
N ASP A 85 -19.65 -8.69 6.06
CA ASP A 85 -20.76 -7.74 5.94
C ASP A 85 -20.26 -6.28 5.93
N ILE A 86 -19.17 -6.06 5.19
CA ILE A 86 -18.56 -4.73 5.01
C ILE A 86 -18.92 -4.25 3.61
N GLU A 87 -19.58 -3.10 3.53
CA GLU A 87 -19.89 -2.45 2.27
C GLU A 87 -18.61 -1.92 1.61
N SER A 88 -18.48 -2.13 0.30
CA SER A 88 -17.37 -1.55 -0.46
C SER A 88 -17.52 -0.04 -0.57
N CYS A 89 -16.40 0.67 -0.47
CA CYS A 89 -16.37 2.12 -0.58
C CYS A 89 -15.26 2.54 -1.54
N ALA A 90 -15.56 3.47 -2.44
CA ALA A 90 -14.54 4.06 -3.29
C ALA A 90 -13.56 4.89 -2.42
N PRO A 91 -12.24 4.72 -2.57
CA PRO A 91 -11.25 5.53 -1.87
C PRO A 91 -11.41 7.02 -2.17
N ALA A 92 -11.13 7.87 -1.17
CA ALA A 92 -11.04 9.31 -1.39
C ALA A 92 -9.72 9.63 -2.12
N LYS A 93 -9.76 9.58 -3.46
CA LYS A 93 -8.60 9.64 -4.34
C LYS A 93 -7.62 10.77 -3.98
N ASP A 94 -8.11 11.99 -3.79
CA ASP A 94 -7.24 13.14 -3.50
C ASP A 94 -6.49 12.98 -2.16
N ALA A 95 -7.17 12.45 -1.14
CA ALA A 95 -6.56 12.19 0.17
C ALA A 95 -5.54 11.04 0.10
N LEU A 96 -5.86 10.00 -0.68
CA LEU A 96 -4.97 8.87 -0.93
C LEU A 96 -3.68 9.31 -1.65
N VAL A 97 -3.82 10.10 -2.72
CA VAL A 97 -2.69 10.67 -3.46
C VAL A 97 -1.85 11.57 -2.56
N ALA A 98 -2.49 12.45 -1.77
CA ALA A 98 -1.76 13.32 -0.85
C ALA A 98 -0.94 12.49 0.16
N ALA A 99 -1.52 11.45 0.76
CA ALA A 99 -0.81 10.58 1.70
C ALA A 99 0.35 9.82 1.05
N THR A 100 0.20 9.37 -0.20
CA THR A 100 1.29 8.75 -0.96
C THR A 100 2.45 9.73 -1.17
N LEU A 101 2.14 10.97 -1.57
CA LEU A 101 3.14 12.00 -1.85
C LEU A 101 3.88 12.45 -0.59
N ASP A 102 3.15 12.69 0.51
CA ASP A 102 3.74 13.08 1.79
C ASP A 102 4.75 12.02 2.25
N ARG A 103 4.33 10.75 2.22
CA ARG A 103 5.21 9.64 2.57
C ARG A 103 6.43 9.54 1.65
N PHE A 104 6.22 9.61 0.34
CA PHE A 104 7.31 9.54 -0.64
C PHE A 104 8.34 10.65 -0.40
N ASN A 105 7.88 11.86 -0.12
CA ASN A 105 8.74 12.99 0.20
C ASN A 105 9.54 12.74 1.48
N GLU A 106 8.91 12.26 2.56
CA GLU A 106 9.58 11.96 3.82
C GLU A 106 10.65 10.87 3.67
N GLU A 107 10.32 9.75 3.02
CA GLU A 107 11.25 8.65 2.79
C GLU A 107 12.41 9.07 1.88
N SER A 108 12.14 9.85 0.83
CA SER A 108 13.17 10.39 -0.07
C SER A 108 14.16 11.29 0.66
N LEU A 109 13.66 12.21 1.50
CA LEU A 109 14.52 13.10 2.28
C LEU A 109 15.37 12.31 3.30
N LEU A 110 14.81 11.26 3.89
CA LEU A 110 15.53 10.39 4.81
C LEU A 110 16.61 9.59 4.09
N ALA A 111 16.30 8.96 2.95
CA ALA A 111 17.23 8.19 2.15
C ALA A 111 18.44 9.03 1.71
N LEU A 112 18.17 10.24 1.20
CA LEU A 112 19.20 11.21 0.83
C LEU A 112 20.06 11.64 2.01
N ARG A 113 19.45 11.88 3.18
CA ARG A 113 20.17 12.31 4.39
C ARG A 113 21.08 11.23 4.95
N VAL A 114 20.61 9.98 4.97
CA VAL A 114 21.36 8.83 5.47
C VAL A 114 22.38 8.35 4.42
N GLY A 115 22.20 8.72 3.16
CA GLY A 115 23.07 8.30 2.06
C GLY A 115 22.93 6.81 1.78
N ASN A 116 21.69 6.30 1.77
CA ASN A 116 21.41 4.89 1.50
C ASN A 116 21.11 4.70 0.00
N PRO A 117 22.08 4.24 -0.82
CA PRO A 117 21.90 4.15 -2.27
C PRO A 117 20.84 3.12 -2.67
N VAL A 118 20.70 2.03 -1.91
CA VAL A 118 19.68 0.99 -2.18
C VAL A 118 18.28 1.56 -2.01
N GLU A 119 18.07 2.37 -0.97
CA GLU A 119 16.78 3.01 -0.75
C GLU A 119 16.51 4.14 -1.75
N CYS A 120 17.54 4.89 -2.14
CA CYS A 120 17.41 5.88 -3.22
C CYS A 120 17.00 5.22 -4.54
N GLU A 121 17.62 4.10 -4.92
CA GLU A 121 17.28 3.34 -6.13
C GLU A 121 15.84 2.83 -6.07
N ARG A 122 15.43 2.21 -4.96
CA ARG A 122 14.05 1.78 -4.75
C ARG A 122 13.04 2.92 -4.90
N LEU A 123 13.34 4.10 -4.33
CA LEU A 123 12.46 5.26 -4.43
C LEU A 123 12.44 5.89 -5.84
N VAL A 124 13.50 5.74 -6.64
CA VAL A 124 13.46 6.12 -8.06
C VAL A 124 12.42 5.28 -8.79
N ASP A 125 12.41 3.95 -8.60
CA ASP A 125 11.42 3.06 -9.22
C ASP A 125 9.99 3.43 -8.79
N VAL A 126 9.75 3.53 -7.47
CA VAL A 126 8.44 3.90 -6.91
C VAL A 126 7.96 5.25 -7.44
N SER A 127 8.86 6.20 -7.72
CA SER A 127 8.45 7.50 -8.26
C SER A 127 7.78 7.38 -9.63
N TYR A 128 8.20 6.45 -10.49
CA TYR A 128 7.56 6.23 -11.79
C TYR A 128 6.16 5.66 -11.63
N ASP A 129 5.98 4.71 -10.72
CA ASP A 129 4.67 4.14 -10.40
C ASP A 129 3.72 5.21 -9.85
N ILE A 130 4.20 6.08 -8.94
CA ILE A 130 3.41 7.21 -8.43
C ILE A 130 3.03 8.19 -9.54
N GLU A 131 3.97 8.60 -10.40
CA GLU A 131 3.68 9.54 -11.50
C GLU A 131 2.60 8.96 -12.43
N ALA A 132 2.69 7.68 -12.78
CA ALA A 132 1.71 6.99 -13.63
C ALA A 132 0.34 6.84 -12.95
N TRP A 133 0.32 6.53 -11.64
CA TRP A 133 -0.89 6.28 -10.88
C TRP A 133 -1.66 7.55 -10.50
N ALA A 134 -0.95 8.62 -10.14
CA ALA A 134 -1.53 9.87 -9.62
C ALA A 134 -1.61 11.01 -10.64
N ASP A 135 -1.01 10.88 -11.82
CA ASP A 135 -0.90 11.96 -12.83
C ASP A 135 -0.22 13.22 -12.27
N VAL A 136 0.94 13.01 -11.65
CA VAL A 136 1.77 14.05 -11.01
C VAL A 136 3.19 14.00 -11.54
N SER A 137 4.00 15.01 -11.23
CA SER A 137 5.43 15.01 -11.54
C SER A 137 6.29 15.03 -10.27
N LEU A 138 7.17 14.03 -10.16
CA LEU A 138 8.17 13.83 -9.11
C LEU A 138 9.60 14.02 -9.64
N THR A 139 9.75 14.38 -10.92
CA THR A 139 11.04 14.52 -11.62
C THR A 139 12.11 15.26 -10.80
N PRO A 140 11.87 16.45 -10.19
CA PRO A 140 12.90 17.16 -9.45
C PRO A 140 13.45 16.37 -8.24
N LEU A 141 12.63 15.56 -7.58
CA LEU A 141 13.05 14.76 -6.43
C LEU A 141 13.70 13.45 -6.90
N ARG A 142 13.14 12.81 -7.94
CA ARG A 142 13.72 11.64 -8.60
C ARG A 142 15.16 11.92 -9.05
N ASP A 143 15.42 13.05 -9.70
CA ASP A 143 16.77 13.41 -10.16
C ASP A 143 17.78 13.52 -9.01
N ARG A 144 17.33 13.93 -7.82
CA ARG A 144 18.18 14.00 -6.62
C ARG A 144 18.47 12.62 -6.06
N LEU A 145 17.46 11.74 -6.03
CA LEU A 145 17.62 10.34 -5.62
C LEU A 145 18.59 9.61 -6.56
N ASP A 146 18.37 9.71 -7.87
CA ASP A 146 19.23 9.11 -8.91
C ASP A 146 20.64 9.71 -8.91
N GLY A 147 20.80 10.98 -8.55
CA GLY A 147 22.13 11.57 -8.33
C GLY A 147 22.90 10.97 -7.15
N ALA A 148 22.21 10.36 -6.18
CA ALA A 148 22.82 9.78 -4.98
C ALA A 148 23.12 8.27 -5.10
N THR A 149 22.71 7.63 -6.20
CA THR A 149 22.99 6.21 -6.49
C THR A 149 24.24 6.02 -7.36
N ARG A 150 24.79 7.11 -7.91
CA ARG A 150 25.92 7.11 -8.84
C ARG A 150 27.29 7.29 -8.16
#